data_AF-A0A6B0YBI4-F1
#
_entry.id   AF-A0A6B0YBI4-F1
#
_cell.length_a   1.000
_cell.length_b   1.000
_cell.length_c   1.000
_cell.angle_alpha   90.00
_cell.angle_beta   90.00
_cell.angle_gamma   90.00
#
_symmetry.space_group_name_H-M   'P 1'
#
loop_
_entity.id
_entity.type
_entity.pdbx_description
1 polymer ?
#
loop_
_entity_poly.entity_id
_entity_poly.type
_entity_poly.pdbx_seq_one_letter_code
_entity_poly.pdbx_strand_id
1 'polypeptide(L)' 'MPNSEEERIVMDIEVRLKEDADGELRSSVEADIDEQLATVDAAMRRGAPPAEYTRLATLKTGLESARRVLVSAWYHFHR' A
#
# COMPACT_ATOMS: atom_id res chain seq x y z
N MET A 1 0.84 18.11 -19.97
CA MET A 1 -0.39 17.29 -19.91
C MET A 1 -0.17 16.31 -18.78
N PRO A 2 -0.82 16.47 -17.61
CA PRO A 2 -0.73 15.48 -16.55
C PRO A 2 -1.46 14.20 -16.98
N ASN A 3 -0.94 13.06 -16.53
CA ASN A 3 -1.24 11.73 -17.04
C ASN A 3 -2.58 11.24 -16.46
N SER A 4 -3.65 11.31 -17.26
CA SER A 4 -5.05 11.19 -16.80
C SER A 4 -5.50 9.82 -16.26
N GLU A 5 -4.63 8.81 -16.24
CA GLU A 5 -4.92 7.49 -15.66
C GLU A 5 -4.54 7.41 -14.18
N GLU A 6 -3.41 7.98 -13.78
CA GLU A 6 -2.99 8.01 -12.38
C GLU A 6 -3.94 8.88 -11.54
N GLU A 7 -4.36 10.04 -12.06
CA GLU A 7 -5.39 10.88 -11.42
C GLU A 7 -6.74 10.15 -11.27
N ARG A 8 -7.13 9.33 -12.25
CA ARG A 8 -8.39 8.56 -12.18
C ARG A 8 -8.36 7.44 -11.14
N ILE A 9 -7.22 6.76 -10.99
CA ILE A 9 -7.06 5.68 -10.00
C ILE A 9 -6.97 6.24 -8.57
N VAL A 10 -6.24 7.35 -8.38
CA VAL A 10 -6.14 8.03 -7.06
C VAL A 10 -7.51 8.56 -6.61
N MET A 11 -8.29 9.11 -7.54
CA MET A 11 -9.63 9.64 -7.23
C MET A 11 -10.62 8.52 -6.83
N ASP A 12 -10.45 7.28 -7.33
CA ASP A 12 -11.33 6.15 -6.96
C ASP A 12 -11.05 5.66 -5.53
N ILE A 13 -9.78 5.55 -5.13
CA ILE A 13 -9.47 5.02 -3.80
C ILE A 13 -9.77 6.03 -2.69
N GLU A 14 -9.56 7.32 -2.90
CA GLU A 14 -9.91 8.36 -1.93
C GLU A 14 -11.43 8.45 -1.71
N VAL A 15 -12.22 8.38 -2.79
CA VAL A 15 -13.69 8.36 -2.71
C VAL A 15 -14.15 7.13 -1.96
N ARG A 16 -13.63 5.95 -2.30
CA ARG A 16 -13.98 4.70 -1.64
C ARG A 16 -13.58 4.69 -0.16
N LEU A 17 -12.42 5.24 0.19
CA LEU A 17 -11.99 5.40 1.59
C LEU A 17 -12.82 6.43 2.35
N LYS A 18 -13.40 7.42 1.68
CA LYS A 18 -14.35 8.37 2.26
C LYS A 18 -15.75 7.76 2.47
N GLU A 19 -16.08 6.69 1.74
CA GLU A 19 -17.34 5.95 1.91
C GLU A 19 -17.20 4.76 2.87
N ASP A 20 -15.97 4.39 3.24
CA ASP A 20 -15.59 3.24 4.08
C ASP A 20 -15.82 3.46 5.59
N ALA A 21 -17.05 3.83 5.98
CA ALA A 21 -17.37 4.23 7.35
C ALA A 21 -17.13 3.15 8.41
N ASP A 22 -17.27 1.87 8.05
CA ASP A 22 -17.00 0.72 8.92
C ASP A 22 -15.54 0.26 8.88
N GLY A 23 -14.74 0.77 7.94
CA GLY A 23 -13.33 0.46 7.79
C GLY A 23 -13.05 -0.89 7.14
N GLU A 24 -14.04 -1.54 6.51
CA GLU A 24 -13.85 -2.84 5.87
C GLU A 24 -12.87 -2.77 4.70
N LEU A 25 -12.99 -1.76 3.83
CA LEU A 25 -12.10 -1.58 2.70
C LEU A 25 -10.67 -1.27 3.17
N ARG A 26 -10.51 -0.32 4.10
CA ARG A 26 -9.20 -0.01 4.70
C ARG A 26 -8.55 -1.26 5.26
N SER A 27 -9.32 -2.08 6.00
CA SER A 27 -8.81 -3.31 6.60
C SER A 27 -8.42 -4.35 5.55
N SER A 28 -9.21 -4.51 4.48
CA SER A 28 -8.90 -5.41 3.37
C SER A 28 -7.61 -5.01 2.66
N VAL A 29 -7.46 -3.73 2.31
CA VAL A 29 -6.25 -3.25 1.63
C VAL A 29 -5.03 -3.32 2.55
N GLU A 30 -5.19 -3.07 3.86
CA GLU A 30 -4.13 -3.25 4.84
C GLU A 30 -3.67 -4.71 4.93
N ALA A 31 -4.60 -5.67 4.88
CA ALA A 31 -4.29 -7.11 4.87
C ALA A 31 -3.52 -7.53 3.61
N ASP A 32 -3.93 -7.04 2.43
CA ASP A 32 -3.23 -7.31 1.16
C ASP A 32 -1.78 -6.77 1.20
N ILE A 33 -1.58 -5.56 1.74
CA ILE A 33 -0.24 -4.98 1.89
C ILE A 33 0.61 -5.82 2.86
N ASP A 34 0.03 -6.27 3.98
CA ASP A 34 0.73 -7.08 4.97
C ASP A 34 1.11 -8.48 4.41
N GLU A 35 0.28 -9.09 3.56
CA GLU A 35 0.62 -10.33 2.84
C GLU A 35 1.80 -10.14 1.88
N GLN A 36 1.81 -9.04 1.12
CA GLN A 36 2.92 -8.72 0.22
C GLN A 36 4.21 -8.45 1.00
N LEU A 37 4.13 -7.73 2.13
CA LEU A 37 5.27 -7.51 3.02
C LEU A 37 5.84 -8.83 3.55
N ALA A 38 4.98 -9.77 3.97
CA ALA A 38 5.41 -11.09 4.41
C ALA A 38 6.13 -11.87 3.29
N THR A 39 5.64 -11.76 2.06
CA THR A 39 6.25 -12.40 0.87
C THR A 39 7.63 -11.81 0.57
N VAL A 40 7.75 -10.48 0.60
CA VAL A 40 9.02 -9.77 0.40
C VAL A 40 10.03 -10.12 1.50
N ASP A 41 9.61 -10.11 2.76
CA ASP A 41 10.45 -10.50 3.89
C ASP A 41 10.94 -11.95 3.78
N ALA A 42 10.07 -12.87 3.35
CA ALA A 42 10.45 -14.25 3.13
C ALA A 42 11.48 -14.39 1.99
N ALA A 43 11.33 -13.62 0.91
CA ALA A 43 12.31 -13.58 -0.19
C ALA A 43 13.68 -13.04 0.29
N MET A 44 13.68 -11.96 1.07
CA MET A 44 14.90 -11.38 1.62
C MET A 44 15.61 -12.35 2.59
N ARG A 45 14.86 -13.03 3.47
CA ARG A 45 15.40 -14.02 4.42
C ARG A 45 15.99 -15.26 3.75
N ARG A 46 15.51 -15.63 2.55
CA ARG A 46 16.05 -16.74 1.76
C ARG A 46 17.42 -16.44 1.14
N GLY A 47 17.96 -15.23 1.32
CA GLY A 47 19.30 -14.86 0.83
C GLY A 47 19.29 -14.42 -0.62
N ALA A 48 18.34 -13.55 -1.00
CA ALA A 48 18.28 -12.98 -2.34
C ALA A 48 19.64 -12.36 -2.76
N PRO A 49 20.10 -12.54 -4.01
CA PRO A 49 21.30 -11.91 -4.54
C PRO A 49 21.28 -10.38 -4.37
N PRO A 50 22.43 -9.69 -4.33
CA PRO A 50 22.48 -8.25 -3.98
C PRO A 50 21.56 -7.35 -4.80
N ALA A 51 21.46 -7.57 -6.12
CA ALA A 51 20.58 -6.78 -6.99
C ALA A 51 19.09 -7.01 -6.70
N GLU A 52 18.73 -8.23 -6.34
CA GLU A 52 17.36 -8.60 -5.98
C GLU A 52 17.02 -8.11 -4.57
N TYR A 53 17.94 -8.23 -3.62
CA TYR A 53 17.78 -7.69 -2.27
C TYR A 53 17.50 -6.19 -2.29
N THR A 54 18.24 -5.41 -3.09
CA THR A 54 18.00 -3.96 -3.22
C THR A 54 16.61 -3.67 -3.78
N ARG A 55 16.15 -4.44 -4.77
CA ARG A 55 14.78 -4.29 -5.32
C ARG A 55 13.72 -4.62 -4.28
N LEU A 56 13.90 -5.71 -3.55
CA LEU A 56 13.00 -6.14 -2.47
C LEU A 56 12.96 -5.10 -1.34
N ALA A 57 14.09 -4.52 -0.95
CA ALA A 57 14.16 -3.47 0.07
C ALA A 57 13.42 -2.20 -0.36
N THR A 58 13.56 -1.79 -1.62
CA THR A 58 12.79 -0.67 -2.19
C THR A 58 11.29 -0.98 -2.19
N LEU A 59 10.90 -2.19 -2.62
CA LEU A 59 9.50 -2.60 -2.64
C LEU A 59 8.90 -2.62 -1.23
N LYS A 60 9.62 -3.18 -0.25
CA LYS A 60 9.24 -3.17 1.16
C LYS A 60 8.97 -1.76 1.66
N THR A 61 9.90 -0.84 1.39
CA THR A 61 9.76 0.57 1.80
C THR A 61 8.52 1.22 1.15
N GLY A 62 8.24 0.90 -0.10
CA GLY A 62 7.04 1.36 -0.82
C GLY A 62 5.75 0.86 -0.18
N LEU A 63 5.67 -0.44 0.13
CA LEU A 63 4.52 -1.06 0.81
C LEU A 63 4.28 -0.48 2.21
N GLU A 64 5.34 -0.31 3.01
CA GLU A 64 5.26 0.32 4.34
C GLU A 64 4.79 1.79 4.27
N SER A 65 5.14 2.49 3.19
CA SER A 65 4.70 3.87 2.97
C SER A 65 3.24 3.90 2.51
N ALA A 66 2.83 3.01 1.61
CA ALA A 66 1.45 2.87 1.16
C ALA A 66 0.50 2.57 2.34
N ARG A 67 0.88 1.65 3.24
CA ARG A 67 0.11 1.36 4.45
C ARG A 67 -0.08 2.59 5.33
N ARG A 68 0.98 3.37 5.55
CA ARG A 68 0.90 4.62 6.34
C ARG A 68 -0.03 5.65 5.71
N VAL A 69 0.02 5.79 4.39
CA VAL A 69 -0.87 6.71 3.64
C VAL A 69 -2.32 6.25 3.73
N LEU A 70 -2.60 4.96 3.52
CA LEU A 70 -3.94 4.37 3.63
C LEU A 70 -4.58 4.67 4.99
N VAL A 71 -3.86 4.35 6.08
CA VAL A 71 -4.35 4.57 7.45
C VAL A 71 -4.58 6.05 7.72
N SER A 72 -3.65 6.91 7.29
CA SER A 72 -3.76 8.36 7.49
C SER A 72 -4.93 8.97 6.71
N ALA A 73 -5.17 8.52 5.48
CA ALA A 73 -6.27 8.97 4.63
C ALA A 73 -7.63 8.58 5.21
N TRP A 74 -7.79 7.33 5.65
CA TRP A 74 -9.02 6.88 6.29
C TRP A 74 -9.34 7.68 7.56
N TYR A 75 -8.34 7.87 8.45
CA TYR A 75 -8.52 8.70 9.64
C TYR A 75 -8.79 10.18 9.33
N HIS A 76 -8.34 10.69 8.18
CA HIS A 76 -8.67 12.06 7.76
C HIS A 76 -10.16 12.20 7.43
N PHE A 77 -10.78 11.18 6.84
CA PHE A 77 -12.19 11.22 6.46
C PHE A 77 -13.16 10.88 7.59
N HIS A 78 -12.74 10.09 8.60
CA HIS A 78 -13.65 9.48 9.59
C HIS A 78 -13.35 9.86 11.05
N ARG A 79 -12.74 11.03 11.25
CA ARG A 79 -12.56 11.65 12.58
C ARG A 79 -13.72 12.55 12.98
#